data_AF-A0A942P2F0-F1
#
_entry.id   AF-A0A942P2F0-F1
#
_cell.length_a   1.000
_cell.length_b   1.000
_cell.length_c   1.000
_cell.angle_alpha   90.00
_cell.angle_beta   90.00
_cell.angle_gamma   90.00
#
_symmetry.space_group_name_H-M   'P 1'
#
loop_
_entity.id
_entity.type
_entity.pdbx_description
1 polymer ?
#
loop_
_entity_poly.entity_id
_entity_poly.type
_entity_poly.pdbx_seq_one_letter_code
_entity_poly.pdbx_strand_id
1 'polypeptide(L)' 'NVSFPKSEKSEMLLMNLDMAGICASGGSACTSGVQQGSHVIRAFNNDPNRIPVRFSFSKYNTKEEVDVLVSKLKELI' A
#
# COMPACT_ATOMS: atom_id res chain seq x y z
N ASN A 1 2.92 2.23 8.57
CA ASN A 1 3.54 2.08 7.23
C ASN A 1 4.04 0.67 7.09
N VAL A 2 3.68 0.00 5.99
CA VAL A 2 4.12 -1.36 5.68
C VAL A 2 4.78 -1.39 4.30
N SER A 3 5.49 -2.46 4.03
CA SER A 3 6.08 -2.70 2.72
C SER A 3 5.76 -4.12 2.31
N PHE A 4 5.57 -4.37 1.01
CA PHE A 4 5.29 -5.69 0.43
C PHE A 4 6.33 -6.02 -0.65
N PRO A 5 6.65 -7.31 -0.87
CA PRO A 5 7.49 -7.71 -2.00
C PRO A 5 6.80 -7.38 -3.32
N LYS A 6 7.58 -7.04 -4.34
CA LYS A 6 7.07 -6.80 -5.69
C LYS A 6 6.56 -8.11 -6.30
N SER A 7 5.32 -8.09 -6.75
CA SER A 7 4.64 -9.13 -7.54
C SER A 7 3.85 -8.47 -8.68
N GLU A 8 3.37 -9.23 -9.67
CA GLU A 8 2.53 -8.67 -10.75
C GLU A 8 1.27 -7.98 -10.19
N LYS A 9 0.69 -8.53 -9.11
CA LYS A 9 -0.49 -7.97 -8.42
C LYS A 9 -0.16 -6.72 -7.60
N SER A 10 1.10 -6.55 -7.20
CA SER A 10 1.52 -5.47 -6.31
C SER A 10 1.44 -4.09 -6.97
N GLU A 11 1.60 -4.01 -8.29
CA GLU A 11 1.45 -2.75 -9.06
C GLU A 11 0.00 -2.26 -9.08
N MET A 12 -0.96 -3.19 -8.98
CA MET A 12 -2.40 -2.90 -8.88
C MET A 12 -2.93 -2.95 -7.44
N LEU A 13 -2.07 -3.12 -6.43
CA LEU A 13 -2.49 -3.33 -5.04
C LEU A 13 -3.40 -2.23 -4.52
N LEU A 14 -3.02 -0.96 -4.70
CA LEU A 14 -3.84 0.18 -4.25
C LEU A 14 -5.17 0.26 -4.99
N MET A 15 -5.19 -0.07 -6.28
CA MET A 15 -6.42 -0.10 -7.08
C MET A 15 -7.35 -1.24 -6.64
N ASN A 16 -6.80 -2.42 -6.37
CA ASN A 16 -7.57 -3.57 -5.86
C ASN A 16 -8.13 -3.32 -4.46
N LEU A 17 -7.38 -2.62 -3.60
CA LEU A 17 -7.86 -2.21 -2.28
C LEU A 17 -9.01 -1.19 -2.40
N ASP A 18 -8.87 -0.20 -3.29
CA ASP A 18 -9.93 0.79 -3.56
C ASP A 18 -11.21 0.13 -4.09
N MET A 19 -11.09 -0.81 -5.03
CA MET A 19 -12.22 -1.62 -5.52
C MET A 19 -12.86 -2.48 -4.43
N ALA A 20 -12.10 -2.87 -3.40
CA ALA A 20 -12.60 -3.57 -2.23
C ALA A 20 -13.17 -2.64 -1.14
N GLY A 21 -13.24 -1.33 -1.39
CA GLY A 21 -13.73 -0.32 -0.45
C GLY A 21 -12.72 0.06 0.64
N ILE A 22 -11.44 -0.26 0.45
CA ILE A 22 -10.37 -0.04 1.43
C ILE A 22 -9.46 1.09 0.95
N CYS A 23 -9.51 2.22 1.64
CA CYS A 23 -8.66 3.37 1.34
C CYS A 23 -7.23 3.18 1.89
N ALA A 24 -6.23 3.24 1.00
CA ALA A 24 -4.82 3.22 1.37
C ALA A 24 -4.01 4.18 0.48
N SER A 25 -2.82 4.56 0.92
CA SER A 25 -1.91 5.39 0.11
C SER A 25 -0.62 4.64 -0.20
N GLY A 26 -0.05 4.88 -1.38
CA GLY A 26 1.33 4.47 -1.68
C GLY A 26 2.36 5.36 -0.99
N GLY A 27 3.61 4.95 -1.08
CA GLY A 27 4.76 5.66 -0.50
C GLY A 27 5.17 7.00 -1.11
N SER A 28 4.28 7.68 -1.87
CA SER A 28 4.51 8.91 -2.67
C SER A 28 5.56 8.72 -3.80
N ALA A 29 5.56 9.38 -4.96
CA ALA A 29 4.91 10.59 -5.41
C ALA A 29 3.76 10.33 -6.41
N CYS A 30 2.59 10.91 -6.13
CA CYS A 30 1.62 11.16 -7.19
C CYS A 30 2.23 12.17 -8.18
N THR A 31 1.79 12.08 -9.43
CA THR A 31 2.14 12.89 -10.61
C THR A 31 3.38 12.40 -11.39
N SER A 32 3.15 12.06 -12.67
CA SER A 32 4.16 12.00 -13.75
C SER A 32 4.86 10.67 -14.03
N GLY A 33 4.24 9.51 -13.83
CA GLY A 33 4.69 8.24 -14.45
C GLY A 33 6.05 7.69 -13.96
N VAL A 34 6.65 8.28 -12.93
CA VAL A 34 7.94 7.84 -12.39
C VAL A 34 7.70 6.98 -11.15
N GLN A 35 7.96 5.67 -11.24
CA GLN A 35 8.02 4.74 -10.10
C GLN A 35 9.27 4.99 -9.20
N GLN A 36 9.65 6.24 -9.00
CA GLN A 36 10.65 6.60 -8.02
C GLN A 36 9.90 6.94 -6.73
N GLY A 37 9.78 5.95 -5.84
CA GLY A 37 9.22 6.15 -4.49
C GLY A 37 9.80 7.40 -3.82
N SER A 38 9.04 8.03 -2.94
CA SER A 38 9.36 9.39 -2.46
C SER A 38 10.75 9.49 -1.84
N HIS A 39 11.34 10.68 -1.90
CA HIS A 39 12.65 10.95 -1.30
C HIS A 39 12.71 10.58 0.18
N VAL A 40 11.60 10.71 0.92
CA VAL A 40 11.52 10.27 2.32
C VAL A 40 11.65 8.76 2.42
N ILE A 41 10.93 7.98 1.62
CA ILE A 41 11.00 6.52 1.70
C ILE A 41 12.35 6.00 1.23
N ARG A 42 12.93 6.58 0.17
CA ARG A 42 14.26 6.22 -0.31
C ARG A 42 15.36 6.39 0.74
N ALA A 43 15.22 7.38 1.64
CA ALA A 43 16.16 7.59 2.73
C ALA A 43 16.14 6.45 3.77
N PHE A 44 15.01 5.75 3.92
CA PHE A 44 14.86 4.64 4.86
C PHE A 44 14.99 3.26 4.21
N ASN A 45 14.49 3.12 2.98
CA ASN A 45 14.52 1.88 2.21
C ASN A 45 14.48 2.22 0.71
N ASN A 46 15.56 1.88 0.01
CA ASN A 46 15.71 2.15 -1.42
C ASN A 46 15.62 0.87 -2.26
N ASP A 47 15.10 -0.24 -1.69
CA ASP A 47 14.90 -1.47 -2.45
C ASP A 47 13.77 -1.28 -3.47
N PRO A 48 14.07 -1.27 -4.78
CA PRO A 48 13.06 -1.09 -5.83
C PRO A 48 12.11 -2.29 -5.94
N ASN A 49 12.44 -3.43 -5.33
CA ASN A 49 11.61 -4.63 -5.32
C ASN A 49 10.60 -4.63 -4.18
N ARG A 50 10.43 -3.50 -3.49
CA ARG A 50 9.51 -3.37 -2.37
C ARG A 50 8.52 -2.24 -2.59
N ILE A 51 7.24 -2.54 -2.42
CA ILE A 51 6.16 -1.57 -2.58
C ILE A 51 5.74 -1.04 -1.21
N PRO A 52 5.91 0.26 -0.95
CA PRO A 52 5.46 0.88 0.29
C PRO A 52 3.96 1.18 0.25
N VAL A 53 3.24 0.79 1.30
CA VAL A 53 1.81 1.09 1.50
C VAL A 53 1.59 1.68 2.90
N ARG A 54 0.80 2.75 2.95
CA ARG A 54 0.38 3.43 4.17
C ARG A 54 -1.10 3.20 4.41
N PHE A 55 -1.38 2.55 5.52
CA PHE A 55 -2.69 2.53 6.16
C PHE A 55 -2.66 3.54 7.31
N SER A 56 -3.68 4.41 7.34
CA SER A 56 -3.84 5.43 8.36
C SER A 56 -5.11 5.12 9.13
N PHE A 57 -4.96 4.79 10.41
CA PHE A 57 -6.09 4.47 11.28
C PHE A 57 -6.56 5.71 12.05
N SER A 58 -7.81 5.68 12.48
CA SER A 58 -8.46 6.67 13.32
C SER A 58 -9.29 5.99 14.42
N LYS A 59 -9.79 6.77 15.36
CA LYS A 59 -10.70 6.28 16.42
C LYS A 59 -12.04 5.71 15.92
N TYR A 60 -12.34 5.90 14.64
CA TYR A 60 -13.57 5.40 14.02
C TYR A 60 -13.39 4.05 13.35
N ASN A 61 -12.15 3.56 13.23
CA ASN A 61 -11.93 2.25 12.66
C ASN A 61 -12.35 1.14 13.61
N THR A 62 -12.83 0.04 13.05
CA THR A 62 -13.21 -1.15 13.81
C THR A 62 -12.22 -2.29 13.58
N LYS A 63 -12.26 -3.29 14.46
CA LYS A 63 -11.41 -4.48 14.31
C LYS A 63 -11.83 -5.29 13.08
N GLU A 64 -13.13 -5.33 12.82
CA GLU A 64 -13.73 -6.04 11.68
C GLU A 64 -13.24 -5.44 10.35
N GLU A 65 -13.12 -4.11 10.24
CA GLU A 65 -12.51 -3.45 9.07
C GLU A 65 -11.06 -3.90 8.85
N VAL A 66 -10.30 -4.06 9.94
CA VAL A 66 -8.91 -4.55 9.88
C VAL A 66 -8.87 -6.02 9.46
N ASP A 67 -9.79 -6.85 9.96
CA ASP A 67 -9.87 -8.26 9.58
C ASP A 67 -10.20 -8.42 8.08
N VAL A 68 -11.11 -7.58 7.54
CA VAL A 68 -11.41 -7.52 6.11
C VAL A 68 -10.18 -7.10 5.31
N LEU A 69 -9.47 -6.04 5.75
CA LEU A 69 -8.21 -5.61 5.15
C LEU A 69 -7.19 -6.75 5.08
N VAL A 70 -6.97 -7.45 6.20
CA VAL A 70 -5.99 -8.54 6.27
C VAL A 70 -6.40 -9.71 5.35
N SER A 71 -7.69 -10.05 5.30
CA SER A 71 -8.19 -11.08 4.38
C SER A 71 -7.92 -10.73 2.92
N LYS A 72 -8.19 -9.48 2.53
CA LYS A 72 -7.94 -9.01 1.16
C LYS A 72 -6.46 -8.97 0.82
N LEU A 73 -5.61 -8.54 1.75
CA LEU A 73 -4.16 -8.55 1.56
C LEU A 73 -3.63 -9.96 1.29
N LYS A 74 -4.15 -11.00 1.97
CA LYS A 74 -3.75 -12.40 1.74
C LYS A 74 -4.13 -12.94 0.35
N GLU A 75 -5.14 -12.39 -0.30
CA GLU A 75 -5.53 -12.78 -1.67
C GLU A 75 -4.63 -12.12 -2.74
N LEU A 76 -4.05 -10.95 -2.39
CA LEU A 76 -3.33 -10.08 -3.31
C LEU A 76 -1.81 -10.24 -3.24
N ILE A 77 -1.27 -10.74 -2.12
CA ILE A 77 0.17 -10.80 -1.83
C ILE A 77 0.62 -12.25 -1.63
#